data_AF-A0A2W7B6D7-F1
#
_entry.id   AF-A0A2W7B6D7-F1
#
_cell.length_a   1.000
_cell.length_b   1.000
_cell.length_c   1.000
_cell.angle_alpha   90.00
_cell.angle_beta   90.00
_cell.angle_gamma   90.00
#
_symmetry.space_group_name_H-M   'P 1'
#
loop_
_entity.id
_entity.type
_entity.pdbx_description
1 polymer ?
#
loop_
_entity_poly.entity_id
_entity_poly.type
_entity_poly.pdbx_seq_one_letter_code
_entity_poly.pdbx_strand_id
1 'polypeptide(L)' 'MTTINLSIPFESLTQAIQSLGWEEQQKLLEILEKQNLDSEEAWENSPEILAEVEEARQAYQSGDYQTLEEFLSN' A
#
# COMPACT_ATOMS: atom_id res chain seq x y z
N MET A 1 -16.41 16.30 17.53
CA MET A 1 -17.31 15.51 16.66
C MET A 1 -17.62 14.22 17.38
N THR A 2 -18.89 13.85 17.49
CA THR A 2 -19.31 12.57 18.08
C THR A 2 -19.27 11.49 17.02
N THR A 3 -18.35 10.55 17.15
CA THR A 3 -18.26 9.39 16.23
C THR A 3 -19.29 8.35 16.66
N ILE A 4 -20.19 7.99 15.75
CA ILE A 4 -21.20 6.94 15.98
C ILE A 4 -20.72 5.69 15.27
N ASN A 5 -20.59 4.60 16.01
CA ASN A 5 -20.22 3.31 15.44
C ASN A 5 -21.49 2.60 14.96
N LEU A 6 -21.61 2.43 13.64
CA LEU A 6 -22.77 1.82 13.00
C LEU A 6 -22.42 0.42 12.53
N SER A 7 -23.20 -0.57 12.98
CA SER A 7 -23.14 -1.93 12.42
C SER A 7 -24.12 -2.00 11.26
N ILE A 8 -23.60 -2.00 10.03
CA ILE A 8 -24.39 -2.15 8.81
C ILE A 8 -23.97 -3.41 8.06
N PRO A 9 -24.90 -4.13 7.41
CA PRO A 9 -24.54 -5.21 6.52
C PRO A 9 -23.64 -4.70 5.39
N PHE A 10 -22.65 -5.49 4.99
CA PHE A 10 -21.74 -5.12 3.91
C PHE A 10 -22.48 -4.84 2.61
N GLU A 11 -23.50 -5.63 2.28
CA GLU A 11 -24.32 -5.41 1.09
C GLU A 11 -25.03 -4.05 1.10
N SER A 12 -25.57 -3.63 2.25
CA SER A 12 -26.18 -2.31 2.39
C SER A 12 -25.17 -1.18 2.23
N LEU A 13 -23.93 -1.36 2.72
CA LEU A 13 -22.83 -0.42 2.47
C LEU A 13 -22.52 -0.31 0.98
N THR A 14 -22.41 -1.45 0.28
CA THR A 14 -22.11 -1.44 -1.17
C THR A 14 -23.20 -0.75 -1.98
N GLN A 15 -24.48 -0.97 -1.65
CA GLN A 15 -25.60 -0.30 -2.30
C GLN A 15 -25.57 1.22 -2.04
N ALA A 16 -25.26 1.64 -0.81
CA ALA A 16 -25.12 3.05 -0.48
C ALA A 16 -24.00 3.70 -1.28
N ILE A 17 -22.83 3.06 -1.38
CA ILE A 17 -21.69 3.54 -2.18
C ILE A 17 -22.06 3.64 -3.67
N GLN A 18 -22.79 2.67 -4.21
CA GLN A 18 -23.26 2.69 -5.60
C GLN A 18 -24.25 3.82 -5.87
N SER A 19 -24.98 4.28 -4.86
CA SER A 19 -25.95 5.37 -4.98
C SER A 19 -25.34 6.78 -4.91
N LEU A 20 -24.05 6.88 -4.55
CA LEU A 20 -23.35 8.16 -4.48
C LEU A 20 -23.20 8.79 -5.87
N GLY A 21 -23.24 10.13 -5.93
CA GLY A 21 -22.86 10.87 -7.12
C GLY A 21 -21.35 10.76 -7.41
N TRP A 22 -20.96 11.09 -8.64
CA TRP A 22 -19.56 10.99 -9.08
C TRP A 22 -18.57 11.71 -8.15
N GLU A 23 -18.87 12.95 -7.75
CA GLU A 23 -17.98 13.72 -6.87
C GLU A 23 -17.84 13.10 -5.47
N GLU A 24 -18.90 12.46 -4.97
CA GLU A 24 -18.90 11.79 -3.66
C GLU A 24 -18.13 10.46 -3.73
N GLN A 25 -18.23 9.75 -4.85
CA GLN A 25 -17.43 8.55 -5.11
C GLN A 25 -15.94 8.88 -5.20
N GLN A 26 -15.57 9.98 -5.87
CA GLN A 26 -14.17 10.43 -5.94
C GLN A 26 -13.63 10.78 -4.55
N LYS A 27 -14.38 11.53 -3.73
CA LYS A 27 -13.99 11.84 -2.34
C LYS A 27 -13.85 10.58 -1.49
N LEU A 28 -14.75 9.61 -1.65
CA LEU A 28 -14.66 8.35 -0.94
C LEU A 28 -13.39 7.58 -1.34
N LEU A 29 -13.07 7.55 -2.64
CA LEU A 29 -11.85 6.93 -3.15
C LEU A 29 -10.60 7.58 -2.54
N GLU A 30 -10.50 8.90 -2.55
CA GLU A 30 -9.38 9.64 -1.95
C GLU A 30 -9.18 9.29 -0.46
N ILE A 31 -10.27 9.16 0.30
CA ILE A 31 -10.21 8.79 1.73
C ILE A 31 -9.69 7.37 1.90
N LEU A 32 -10.14 6.43 1.07
CA LEU A 32 -9.72 5.03 1.14
C LEU A 32 -8.25 4.86 0.70
N GLU A 33 -7.84 5.53 -0.38
CA GLU A 33 -6.45 5.54 -0.85
C GLU A 33 -5.51 6.09 0.21
N LYS A 34 -5.88 7.19 0.87
CA LYS A 34 -5.09 7.76 1.95
C LYS A 34 -4.91 6.78 3.13
N GLN A 35 -5.96 6.07 3.53
CA GLN A 35 -5.86 5.07 4.60
C GLN A 35 -4.96 3.88 4.24
N ASN A 36 -4.97 3.48 2.97
CA ASN A 36 -4.09 2.43 2.47
C ASN A 36 -2.64 2.88 2.42
N LEU A 37 -2.35 4.08 1.90
CA LEU A 37 -1.00 4.66 1.86
C LEU A 37 -0.40 4.81 3.25
N ASP A 38 -1.16 5.29 4.23
CA ASP A 38 -0.70 5.39 5.63
C ASP A 38 -0.33 4.00 6.20
N SER A 39 -0.95 2.93 5.71
CA SER A 39 -0.66 1.55 6.09
C SER A 39 0.56 0.98 5.33
N GLU A 40 0.74 1.34 4.07
CA GLU A 40 1.91 0.97 3.25
C GLU A 40 3.18 1.64 3.77
N GLU A 41 3.14 2.93 4.12
CA GLU A 41 4.28 3.63 4.74
C GLU A 41 4.71 2.97 6.06
N ALA A 42 3.76 2.47 6.86
CA ALA A 42 4.06 1.71 8.07
C ALA A 42 4.76 0.38 7.77
N TRP A 43 4.41 -0.27 6.66
CA TRP A 43 5.04 -1.51 6.20
C TRP A 43 6.45 -1.30 5.65
N GLU A 44 6.67 -0.23 4.86
CA GLU A 44 7.99 0.13 4.33
C GLU A 44 9.01 0.42 5.44
N ASN A 45 8.54 0.96 6.57
CA ASN A 45 9.38 1.22 7.75
C ASN A 45 9.42 0.05 8.73
N SER A 46 8.90 -1.12 8.36
CA SER A 46 8.98 -2.30 9.22
C SER A 46 10.43 -2.81 9.34
N PRO A 47 10.80 -3.42 10.48
CA PRO A 47 12.16 -3.95 10.67
C PRO A 47 12.57 -4.99 9.62
N GLU A 48 11.62 -5.74 9.07
CA GLU A 48 11.84 -6.74 8.03
C GLU A 48 12.27 -6.09 6.71
N ILE A 49 11.48 -5.14 6.20
CA ILE A 49 11.80 -4.41 4.97
C ILE A 49 13.10 -3.61 5.11
N LEU A 50 13.33 -2.96 6.26
CA LEU A 50 14.58 -2.25 6.51
C LEU A 50 15.80 -3.18 6.52
N ALA A 51 15.64 -4.42 7.02
CA ALA A 51 16.70 -5.42 6.97
C ALA A 51 16.98 -5.90 5.54
N GLU A 52 15.94 -6.17 4.74
CA GLU A 52 16.08 -6.53 3.33
C GLU A 52 16.76 -5.42 2.51
N VAL A 53 16.39 -4.16 2.75
CA VAL A 53 17.01 -3.01 2.07
C VAL A 53 18.49 -2.87 2.46
N GLU A 54 18.84 -3.08 3.73
CA GLU A 54 20.24 -3.05 4.16
C GLU A 54 21.03 -4.22 3.58
N GLU A 55 20.46 -5.43 3.53
CA GLU A 55 21.08 -6.58 2.88
C GLU A 55 21.36 -6.30 1.40
N ALA A 56 20.37 -5.80 0.65
CA ALA A 56 20.54 -5.43 -0.75
C ALA A 56 21.61 -4.34 -0.94
N ARG A 57 21.70 -3.38 -0.01
CA ARG A 57 22.74 -2.33 -0.03
C ARG A 57 24.13 -2.93 0.19
N GLN A 58 24.29 -3.87 1.12
CA GLN A 58 25.56 -4.57 1.36
C GLN A 58 25.97 -5.44 0.16
N ALA A 59 25.02 -6.16 -0.44
CA ALA A 59 25.24 -6.93 -1.66
C ALA A 59 25.74 -6.03 -2.81
N TYR A 60 25.11 -4.88 -3.01
CA TYR A 60 25.55 -3.90 -4.00
C TYR A 60 26.96 -3.34 -3.71
N GLN A 61 27.28 -3.00 -2.45
CA GLN A 61 28.60 -2.46 -2.11
C GLN A 61 29.73 -3.50 -2.23
N SER A 62 29.42 -4.77 -1.97
CA SER A 62 30.39 -5.87 -2.04
C SER A 62 30.58 -6.42 -3.45
N GLY A 63 29.76 -6.00 -4.42
CA GLY A 63 29.79 -6.54 -5.78
C GLY A 63 29.01 -7.86 -5.93
N ASP A 64 28.24 -8.26 -4.92
CA ASP A 64 27.43 -9.46 -4.90
C ASP A 64 26.08 -9.22 -5.59
N TYR A 65 26.13 -8.93 -6.88
CA TYR A 65 24.95 -8.75 -7.72
C TYR A 65 25.21 -9.27 -9.12
N GLN A 66 24.15 -9.81 -9.73
CA GLN A 66 24.19 -10.18 -11.12
C GLN A 66 23.96 -8.95 -11.99
N THR A 67 24.87 -8.69 -12.93
CA THR A 67 24.67 -7.68 -13.96
C THR A 67 23.72 -8.18 -15.04
N LEU A 68 23.10 -7.24 -15.76
CA LEU A 68 22.22 -7.58 -16.88
C LEU A 68 22.97 -8.37 -17.97
N GLU A 69 24.24 -8.07 -18.18
CA GLU A 69 25.10 -8.75 -19.16
C GLU A 69 25.38 -10.20 -18.75
N GLU A 70 25.66 -10.46 -17.47
CA GLU A 70 25.80 -11.82 -16.93
C GLU A 70 24.49 -12.60 -16.97
N PHE A 71 23.36 -11.94 -16.72
CA PHE A 71 22.04 -12.56 -16.86
C PHE A 71 21.73 -12.96 -18.29
N LEU A 72 22.01 -12.08 -19.26
CA LEU A 72 21.75 -12.34 -20.68
C LEU A 72 22.73 -13.34 -21.32
N SER A 73 23.83 -13.66 -20.65
CA SER A 73 24.86 -14.60 -21.11
C SER A 73 24.69 -16.02 -20.54
N ASN A 74 23.71 -16.24 -19.64
CA ASN A 74 23.30 -17.55 -19.11
C ASN A 74 22.10 -18.11 -19.90
#